data_AF-A0A3C1LF93-F1
#
_entry.id   AF-A0A3C1LF93-F1
#
_cell.length_a   1.000
_cell.length_b   1.000
_cell.length_c   1.000
_cell.angle_alpha   90.00
_cell.angle_beta   90.00
_cell.angle_gamma   90.00
#
_symmetry.space_group_name_H-M   'P 1'
#
loop_
_entity.id
_entity.type
_entity.pdbx_description
1 polymer ?
#
loop_
_entity_poly.entity_id
_entity_poly.type
_entity_poly.pdbx_seq_one_letter_code
_entity_poly.pdbx_strand_id
1 'polypeptide(L)'
;TICNMGAEIGATTSTFGYDDSMSRYLKATGREEVAQIADGVKAYLNADPEVYEAPEKYFDQIIEINLSELEPHLNGPFTPDLATPISKMKEVAAANGWPTKVEVGLIGSCTNSSYEDISRAVSLAKQVAAKGLKTKAEYTITPGSEQVRYTIERDGFLDTFAQIGATVFANACGPCIGMWDRMGAEKQEKNTIVHSFNRNFAKRADGNPNTYAFVASPELVTALAIAGDLTFNPIT
;
A
#
# COMPACT_ATOMS: atom_id res chain seq x y z
N THR A 1 5.63 -0.88 6.57
CA THR A 1 4.42 -0.16 6.14
C THR A 1 3.76 0.62 7.27
N ILE A 2 3.34 0.00 8.39
CA ILE A 2 2.64 0.71 9.49
C ILE A 2 3.41 1.95 9.98
N CYS A 3 4.68 1.82 10.36
CA CYS A 3 5.47 2.97 10.85
C CYS A 3 5.62 4.10 9.82
N ASN A 4 5.62 3.78 8.52
CA ASN A 4 5.76 4.78 7.46
C ASN A 4 4.55 5.72 7.43
N MET A 5 3.33 5.18 7.54
CA MET A 5 2.10 5.96 7.55
C MET A 5 1.81 6.64 8.90
N GLY A 6 2.57 6.35 9.95
CA GLY A 6 2.55 7.15 11.19
C GLY A 6 2.88 8.63 10.96
N ALA A 7 3.61 8.94 9.89
CA ALA A 7 3.88 10.32 9.47
C ALA A 7 2.60 11.11 9.15
N GLU A 8 1.53 10.43 8.71
CA GLU A 8 0.31 11.08 8.22
C GLU A 8 -0.63 11.50 9.35
N ILE A 9 -0.43 10.96 10.56
CA ILE A 9 -1.09 11.43 11.79
C ILE A 9 -0.23 12.45 12.56
N GLY A 10 0.92 12.85 12.01
CA GLY A 10 1.84 13.80 12.63
C GLY A 10 2.68 13.23 13.77
N ALA A 11 2.82 11.90 13.86
CA ALA A 11 3.70 11.29 14.85
C ALA A 11 5.16 11.67 14.58
N THR A 12 5.94 11.95 15.64
CA THR A 12 7.39 12.19 15.53
C THR A 12 8.10 11.02 14.87
N THR A 13 7.73 9.80 15.26
CA THR A 13 8.16 8.53 14.65
C THR A 13 7.24 7.41 15.12
N SER A 14 7.41 6.21 14.59
CA SER A 14 6.71 5.00 15.01
C SER A 14 7.68 3.83 15.00
N THR A 15 7.57 2.92 15.96
CA THR A 15 8.51 1.80 16.13
C THR A 15 7.77 0.51 16.47
N PHE A 16 8.44 -0.62 16.24
CA PHE A 16 8.06 -1.94 16.75
C PHE A 16 9.24 -2.49 17.56
N GLY A 17 8.95 -3.24 18.62
CA GLY A 17 9.98 -3.97 19.37
C GLY A 17 10.63 -5.07 18.52
N TYR A 18 11.90 -5.36 18.78
CA TYR A 18 12.65 -6.35 18.00
C TYR A 18 12.09 -7.76 18.19
N ASP A 19 11.76 -8.42 17.08
CA ASP A 19 11.20 -9.76 17.05
C ASP A 19 11.90 -10.70 16.05
N ASP A 20 11.42 -11.93 15.99
CA ASP A 20 11.99 -12.95 15.10
C ASP A 20 11.78 -12.61 13.63
N SER A 21 10.77 -11.81 13.30
CA SER A 21 10.50 -11.34 11.93
C SER A 21 11.56 -10.36 11.47
N MET A 22 12.00 -9.44 12.33
CA MET A 22 13.14 -8.57 12.07
C MET A 22 14.43 -9.37 11.90
N SER A 23 14.69 -10.36 12.76
CA SER A 23 15.84 -11.27 12.64
C SER A 23 15.86 -11.99 11.28
N ARG A 24 14.72 -12.58 10.86
CA ARG A 24 14.57 -13.23 9.56
C ARG A 24 14.86 -12.27 8.40
N TYR A 25 14.33 -11.04 8.46
CA TYR A 25 14.54 -10.04 7.42
C TYR A 25 16.01 -9.59 7.32
N LEU A 26 16.68 -9.36 8.44
CA LEU A 26 18.11 -9.03 8.48
C LEU A 26 18.95 -10.14 7.84
N LYS A 27 18.72 -11.40 8.22
CA LYS A 27 19.39 -12.57 7.63
C LYS A 27 19.14 -12.67 6.12
N ALA A 28 17.89 -12.55 5.69
CA ALA A 28 17.49 -12.61 4.27
C ALA A 28 18.11 -11.50 3.40
N THR A 29 18.62 -10.43 4.01
CA THR A 29 19.24 -9.28 3.34
C THR A 29 20.74 -9.21 3.57
N GLY A 30 21.37 -10.33 3.96
CA GLY A 30 22.83 -10.44 4.10
C GLY A 30 23.40 -9.79 5.36
N ARG A 31 22.56 -9.53 6.37
CA ARG A 31 22.93 -8.89 7.65
C ARG A 31 22.84 -9.86 8.82
N GLU A 32 23.29 -11.09 8.59
CA GLU A 32 23.20 -12.16 9.58
C GLU A 32 23.98 -11.84 10.87
N GLU A 33 25.17 -11.25 10.77
CA GLU A 33 25.96 -10.83 11.94
C GLU A 33 25.19 -9.81 12.82
N VAL A 34 24.49 -8.86 12.19
CA VAL A 34 23.66 -7.88 12.91
C VAL A 34 22.51 -8.57 13.62
N ALA A 35 21.85 -9.52 12.94
CA ALA A 35 20.77 -10.30 13.53
C ALA A 35 21.27 -11.11 14.74
N GLN A 36 22.42 -11.77 14.64
CA GLN A 36 23.00 -12.55 15.74
C GLN A 36 23.32 -11.68 16.97
N ILE A 37 23.88 -10.49 16.76
CA ILE A 37 24.13 -9.54 17.85
C ILE A 37 22.81 -9.07 18.47
N ALA A 38 21.83 -8.67 17.65
CA ALA A 38 20.52 -8.22 18.11
C ALA A 38 19.75 -9.32 18.86
N ASP A 39 19.80 -10.57 18.36
CA ASP A 39 19.21 -11.75 19.00
C ASP A 39 19.80 -11.94 20.42
N GLY A 40 21.11 -11.69 20.60
CA GLY A 40 21.78 -11.76 21.90
C GLY A 40 21.45 -10.64 22.90
N VAL A 41 20.88 -9.52 22.43
CA VAL A 41 20.50 -8.36 23.27
C VAL A 41 19.00 -8.01 23.16
N LYS A 42 18.16 -8.96 22.73
CA LYS A 42 16.72 -8.75 22.47
C LYS A 42 15.96 -8.10 23.63
N ALA A 43 16.35 -8.38 24.87
CA ALA A 43 15.76 -7.77 26.07
C ALA A 43 15.93 -6.24 26.11
N TYR A 44 16.98 -5.68 25.52
CA TYR A 44 17.22 -4.23 25.44
C TYR A 44 16.64 -3.58 24.17
N LEU A 45 16.05 -4.37 23.28
CA LEU A 45 15.45 -3.93 22.01
C LEU A 45 13.91 -4.02 22.04
N ASN A 46 13.35 -4.25 23.22
CA ASN A 46 11.93 -4.29 23.51
C ASN A 46 11.63 -3.43 24.74
N ALA A 47 10.35 -3.16 24.99
CA ALA A 47 9.96 -2.52 26.24
C ALA A 47 10.18 -3.46 27.43
N ASP A 48 10.30 -2.91 28.64
CA ASP A 48 10.41 -3.72 29.84
C ASP A 48 9.09 -4.51 30.07
N PRO A 49 9.14 -5.71 30.69
CA PRO A 49 7.94 -6.55 30.89
C PRO A 49 6.76 -5.81 31.56
N GLU A 50 7.06 -4.93 32.52
CA GLU A 50 6.06 -4.11 33.22
C GLU A 50 5.28 -3.16 32.29
N VAL A 51 5.87 -2.74 31.16
CA VAL A 51 5.20 -1.93 30.14
C VAL A 51 4.15 -2.76 29.39
N TYR A 52 4.40 -4.05 29.16
CA TYR A 52 3.43 -4.94 28.51
C TYR A 52 2.33 -5.40 29.48
N GLU A 53 2.65 -5.56 30.76
CA GLU A 53 1.67 -5.96 31.78
C GLU A 53 0.72 -4.82 32.16
N ALA A 54 1.20 -3.57 32.18
CA ALA A 54 0.44 -2.39 32.58
C ALA A 54 0.76 -1.17 31.68
N PRO A 55 0.49 -1.23 30.37
CA PRO A 55 0.85 -0.19 29.41
C PRO A 55 0.28 1.20 29.78
N GLU A 56 -0.86 1.23 30.47
CA GLU A 56 -1.55 2.46 30.87
C GLU A 56 -0.76 3.32 31.86
N LYS A 57 0.27 2.76 32.48
CA LYS A 57 1.19 3.49 33.36
C LYS A 57 2.31 4.20 32.60
N TYR A 58 2.58 3.80 31.36
CA TYR A 58 3.76 4.23 30.60
C TYR A 58 3.40 4.98 29.31
N PHE A 59 2.21 4.77 28.75
CA PHE A 59 1.73 5.47 27.57
C PHE A 59 0.64 6.47 27.93
N ASP A 60 0.75 7.72 27.43
CA ASP A 60 -0.27 8.75 27.61
C ASP A 60 -1.61 8.38 26.96
N GLN A 61 -1.56 7.55 25.91
CA GLN A 61 -2.74 7.08 25.19
C GLN A 61 -2.51 5.65 24.70
N ILE A 62 -3.52 4.79 24.87
CA ILE A 62 -3.55 3.43 24.35
C ILE A 62 -4.70 3.32 23.34
N ILE A 63 -4.38 2.74 22.19
CA ILE A 63 -5.35 2.39 21.15
C ILE A 63 -5.21 0.89 20.90
N GLU A 64 -6.32 0.16 21.03
CA GLU A 64 -6.36 -1.27 20.80
C GLU A 64 -7.02 -1.56 19.45
N ILE A 65 -6.39 -2.42 18.64
CA ILE A 65 -6.89 -2.83 17.33
C ILE A 65 -6.88 -4.36 17.27
N ASN A 66 -8.05 -4.97 17.11
CA ASN A 66 -8.17 -6.41 16.91
C ASN A 66 -7.95 -6.76 15.42
N LEU A 67 -6.80 -7.36 15.11
CA LEU A 67 -6.44 -7.75 13.74
C LEU A 67 -7.37 -8.83 13.15
N SER A 68 -8.06 -9.61 13.99
CA SER A 68 -8.98 -10.67 13.54
C SER A 68 -10.32 -10.12 13.04
N GLU A 69 -10.68 -8.92 13.48
CA GLU A 69 -11.92 -8.22 13.09
C GLU A 69 -11.66 -7.13 12.03
N LEU A 70 -10.39 -6.79 11.80
CA LEU A 70 -9.99 -5.78 10.84
C LEU A 70 -10.27 -6.26 9.41
N GLU A 71 -11.10 -5.52 8.68
CA GLU A 71 -11.32 -5.73 7.25
C GLU A 71 -10.46 -4.76 6.38
N PRO A 72 -10.31 -4.99 5.06
CA PRO A 72 -9.62 -4.07 4.17
C PRO A 72 -10.26 -2.69 4.11
N HIS A 73 -9.43 -1.65 3.99
CA HIS A 73 -9.85 -0.26 3.99
C HIS A 73 -9.31 0.49 2.76
N LEU A 74 -10.05 1.54 2.37
CA LEU A 74 -9.60 2.61 1.49
C LEU A 74 -9.73 3.94 2.22
N ASN A 75 -8.69 4.78 2.18
CA ASN A 75 -8.76 6.11 2.77
C ASN A 75 -8.71 7.19 1.68
N GLY A 76 -9.52 8.24 1.81
CA GLY A 76 -9.59 9.35 0.85
C GLY A 76 -10.99 9.92 0.65
N PRO A 77 -11.17 10.83 -0.33
CA PRO A 77 -10.28 11.06 -1.48
C PRO A 77 -9.20 12.15 -1.34
N PHE A 78 -9.21 12.95 -0.28
CA PHE A 78 -8.33 14.14 -0.17
C PHE A 78 -7.53 14.21 1.14
N THR A 79 -7.67 13.21 1.99
CA THR A 79 -6.96 13.11 3.27
C THR A 79 -6.73 11.63 3.62
N PRO A 80 -5.57 11.27 4.19
CA PRO A 80 -5.25 9.88 4.50
C PRO A 80 -5.97 9.34 5.74
N ASP A 81 -6.65 10.18 6.52
CA ASP A 81 -7.38 9.81 7.74
C ASP A 81 -8.88 9.55 7.52
N LEU A 82 -9.42 9.85 6.34
CA LEU A 82 -10.81 9.53 5.98
C LEU A 82 -10.92 8.06 5.60
N ALA A 83 -10.95 7.19 6.60
CA ALA A 83 -11.00 5.73 6.44
C ALA A 83 -12.40 5.23 6.08
N THR A 84 -12.49 4.40 5.04
CA THR A 84 -13.72 3.72 4.62
C THR A 84 -13.45 2.22 4.48
N PRO A 85 -14.11 1.36 5.27
CA PRO A 85 -14.04 -0.09 5.07
C PRO A 85 -14.55 -0.47 3.68
N ILE A 86 -13.95 -1.48 3.05
CA ILE A 86 -14.32 -1.88 1.68
C ILE A 86 -15.80 -2.30 1.58
N SER A 87 -16.34 -2.90 2.64
CA SER A 87 -17.76 -3.27 2.76
C SER A 87 -18.71 -2.08 2.64
N LYS A 88 -18.23 -0.86 2.93
CA LYS A 88 -19.00 0.40 2.95
C LYS A 88 -18.69 1.34 1.79
N MET A 89 -17.66 1.07 0.99
CA MET A 89 -17.20 1.99 -0.06
C MET A 89 -18.29 2.37 -1.05
N LYS A 90 -19.13 1.41 -1.46
CA LYS A 90 -20.26 1.67 -2.39
C LYS A 90 -21.26 2.69 -1.85
N GLU A 91 -21.64 2.54 -0.57
CA GLU A 91 -22.62 3.42 0.09
C GLU A 91 -22.03 4.83 0.26
N VAL A 92 -20.79 4.91 0.73
CA VAL A 92 -20.09 6.17 1.00
C VAL A 92 -19.78 6.94 -0.28
N ALA A 93 -19.31 6.26 -1.34
CA ALA A 93 -19.04 6.89 -2.63
C ALA A 93 -20.31 7.49 -3.25
N ALA A 94 -21.44 6.78 -3.17
CA ALA A 94 -22.74 7.27 -3.64
C ALA A 94 -23.22 8.49 -2.83
N ALA A 95 -23.13 8.42 -1.50
CA ALA A 95 -23.55 9.51 -0.60
C ALA A 95 -22.77 10.81 -0.82
N ASN A 96 -21.49 10.71 -1.19
CA ASN A 96 -20.63 11.87 -1.44
C ASN A 96 -20.52 12.25 -2.92
N GLY A 97 -21.16 11.52 -3.83
CA GLY A 97 -21.09 11.77 -5.28
C GLY A 97 -19.68 11.62 -5.86
N TRP A 98 -18.88 10.69 -5.33
CA TRP A 98 -17.53 10.44 -5.82
C TRP A 98 -17.56 9.69 -7.16
N PRO A 99 -16.66 10.00 -8.12
CA PRO A 99 -16.52 9.20 -9.33
C PRO A 99 -16.12 7.77 -8.97
N THR A 100 -16.85 6.76 -9.43
CA THR A 100 -16.56 5.36 -9.07
C THR A 100 -15.70 4.64 -10.10
N LYS A 101 -15.66 5.13 -11.35
CA LYS A 101 -14.79 4.56 -12.39
C LYS A 101 -13.33 4.78 -12.00
N VAL A 102 -12.62 3.68 -11.76
CA VAL A 102 -11.18 3.73 -11.47
C VAL A 102 -10.45 3.87 -12.80
N GLU A 103 -9.79 5.01 -13.01
CA GLU A 103 -9.01 5.25 -14.23
C GLU A 103 -7.63 4.60 -14.12
N VAL A 104 -6.98 4.70 -12.95
CA VAL A 104 -5.62 4.18 -12.72
C VAL A 104 -5.50 3.53 -11.35
N GLY A 105 -4.95 2.31 -11.31
CA GLY A 105 -4.45 1.64 -10.12
C GLY A 105 -2.92 1.71 -10.07
N LEU A 106 -2.34 2.17 -8.95
CA LEU A 106 -0.89 2.29 -8.80
C LEU A 106 -0.40 1.54 -7.56
N ILE A 107 0.38 0.48 -7.74
CA ILE A 107 1.01 -0.21 -6.61
C ILE A 107 2.50 0.10 -6.51
N GLY A 108 3.04 -0.01 -5.30
CA GLY A 108 4.45 0.22 -5.01
C GLY A 108 4.70 1.44 -4.14
N SER A 109 5.67 2.28 -4.54
CA SER A 109 6.27 3.33 -3.69
C SER A 109 6.97 2.77 -2.45
N CYS A 110 7.65 3.61 -1.67
CA CYS A 110 8.36 3.16 -0.47
C CYS A 110 7.44 2.52 0.59
N THR A 111 6.13 2.81 0.58
CA THR A 111 5.17 2.33 1.58
C THR A 111 4.80 0.85 1.38
N ASN A 112 4.57 0.40 0.13
CA ASN A 112 4.05 -0.93 -0.20
C ASN A 112 4.71 -1.55 -1.46
N SER A 113 6.04 -1.54 -1.53
CA SER A 113 6.80 -2.15 -2.64
C SER A 113 7.76 -3.24 -2.19
N SER A 114 7.52 -3.86 -1.03
CA SER A 114 8.30 -5.02 -0.62
C SER A 114 8.03 -6.22 -1.54
N TYR A 115 8.90 -7.24 -1.47
CA TYR A 115 8.63 -8.49 -2.17
C TYR A 115 7.30 -9.13 -1.73
N GLU A 116 6.97 -9.04 -0.44
CA GLU A 116 5.68 -9.53 0.10
C GLU A 116 4.50 -8.78 -0.51
N ASP A 117 4.53 -7.45 -0.52
CA ASP A 117 3.50 -6.60 -1.14
C ASP A 117 3.23 -6.97 -2.59
N ILE A 118 4.30 -7.07 -3.39
CA ILE A 118 4.21 -7.36 -4.82
C ILE A 118 3.75 -8.82 -5.03
N SER A 119 4.16 -9.76 -4.17
CA SER A 119 3.72 -11.15 -4.26
C SER A 119 2.23 -11.34 -3.96
N ARG A 120 1.64 -10.54 -3.06
CA ARG A 120 0.18 -10.53 -2.83
C ARG A 120 -0.57 -10.00 -4.05
N ALA A 121 -0.10 -8.90 -4.64
CA ALA A 121 -0.67 -8.37 -5.88
C ALA A 121 -0.55 -9.34 -7.07
N VAL A 122 0.62 -9.98 -7.24
CA VAL A 122 0.83 -10.92 -8.36
C VAL A 122 -0.02 -12.18 -8.23
N SER A 123 -0.37 -12.59 -7.00
CA SER A 123 -1.30 -13.72 -6.77
C SER A 123 -2.65 -13.48 -7.45
N LEU A 124 -3.17 -12.24 -7.40
CA LEU A 124 -4.38 -11.85 -8.12
C LEU A 124 -4.14 -11.75 -9.63
N ALA A 125 -3.00 -11.18 -10.04
CA ALA A 125 -2.64 -11.09 -11.46
C ALA A 125 -2.58 -12.48 -12.13
N LYS A 126 -2.04 -13.50 -11.45
CA LYS A 126 -2.02 -14.89 -11.93
C LYS A 126 -3.43 -15.42 -12.20
N GLN A 127 -4.38 -15.15 -11.31
CA GLN A 127 -5.77 -15.60 -11.47
C GLN A 127 -6.46 -14.92 -12.66
N VAL A 128 -6.15 -13.65 -12.89
CA VAL A 128 -6.68 -12.87 -14.04
C VAL A 128 -6.06 -13.35 -15.35
N ALA A 129 -4.74 -13.53 -15.38
CA ALA A 129 -4.02 -14.05 -16.54
C ALA A 129 -4.48 -15.47 -16.93
N ALA A 130 -4.69 -16.35 -15.95
CA ALA A 130 -5.20 -17.71 -16.19
C ALA A 130 -6.60 -17.73 -16.84
N LYS A 131 -7.37 -16.65 -16.67
CA LYS A 131 -8.69 -16.46 -17.32
C LYS A 131 -8.60 -15.70 -18.64
N GLY A 132 -7.40 -15.32 -19.10
CA GLY A 132 -7.21 -14.49 -20.30
C GLY A 132 -7.79 -13.08 -20.16
N LEU A 133 -7.97 -12.59 -18.92
CA LEU A 133 -8.52 -11.27 -18.63
C LEU A 133 -7.40 -10.23 -18.51
N LYS A 134 -7.77 -8.96 -18.60
CA LYS A 134 -6.89 -7.79 -18.37
C LYS A 134 -7.53 -6.84 -17.37
N THR A 135 -6.75 -5.90 -16.86
CA THR A 135 -7.29 -4.83 -16.02
C THR A 135 -8.22 -3.92 -16.81
N LYS A 136 -9.26 -3.41 -16.16
CA LYS A 136 -10.17 -2.40 -16.75
C LYS A 136 -9.64 -0.98 -16.57
N ALA A 137 -8.93 -0.73 -15.47
CA ALA A 137 -8.17 0.48 -15.25
C ALA A 137 -6.74 0.34 -15.83
N GLU A 138 -6.09 1.47 -16.11
CA GLU A 138 -4.64 1.48 -16.28
C GLU A 138 -3.99 1.00 -14.98
N TYR A 139 -2.96 0.17 -15.07
CA TYR A 139 -2.38 -0.45 -13.89
C TYR A 139 -0.86 -0.33 -13.94
N THR A 140 -0.28 0.21 -12.87
CA THR A 140 1.15 0.52 -12.81
C THR A 140 1.79 -0.02 -11.55
N ILE A 141 3.08 -0.38 -11.66
CA ILE A 141 3.84 -1.03 -10.60
C ILE A 141 5.17 -0.31 -10.45
N THR A 142 5.47 0.15 -9.24
CA THR A 142 6.73 0.85 -8.92
C THR A 142 7.50 0.08 -7.85
N PRO A 143 8.50 -0.74 -8.21
CA PRO A 143 9.33 -1.42 -7.23
C PRO A 143 10.15 -0.42 -6.39
N GLY A 144 10.37 -0.73 -5.11
CA GLY A 144 11.02 0.20 -4.18
C GLY A 144 12.54 0.28 -4.31
N SER A 145 13.15 -0.67 -5.01
CA SER A 145 14.59 -0.73 -5.24
C SER A 145 14.92 -1.64 -6.44
N GLU A 146 16.13 -1.49 -6.99
CA GLU A 146 16.64 -2.42 -8.00
C GLU A 146 16.72 -3.85 -7.50
N GLN A 147 17.04 -4.05 -6.21
CA GLN A 147 17.08 -5.39 -5.63
C GLN A 147 15.69 -6.05 -5.67
N VAL A 148 14.64 -5.31 -5.31
CA VAL A 148 13.27 -5.81 -5.40
C VAL A 148 12.91 -6.06 -6.87
N ARG A 149 13.14 -5.09 -7.77
CA ARG A 149 12.86 -5.21 -9.21
C ARG A 149 13.50 -6.46 -9.80
N TYR A 150 14.78 -6.68 -9.54
CA TYR A 150 15.51 -7.85 -10.00
C TYR A 150 14.94 -9.15 -9.45
N THR A 151 14.59 -9.18 -8.16
CA THR A 151 14.06 -10.38 -7.50
C THR A 151 12.69 -10.78 -8.07
N ILE A 152 11.78 -9.81 -8.22
CA ILE A 152 10.44 -10.06 -8.77
C ILE A 152 10.48 -10.38 -10.28
N GLU A 153 11.46 -9.85 -11.01
CA GLU A 153 11.72 -10.20 -12.41
C GLU A 153 12.18 -11.65 -12.54
N ARG A 154 13.20 -12.05 -11.76
CA ARG A 154 13.70 -13.42 -11.68
C ARG A 154 12.58 -14.41 -11.37
N ASP A 155 11.66 -14.04 -10.48
CA ASP A 155 10.55 -14.89 -10.03
C ASP A 155 9.33 -14.83 -10.97
N GLY A 156 9.44 -14.14 -12.12
CA GLY A 156 8.43 -14.11 -13.18
C GLY A 156 7.22 -13.21 -12.90
N PHE A 157 7.31 -12.32 -11.91
CA PHE A 157 6.18 -11.47 -11.53
C PHE A 157 5.93 -10.39 -12.57
N LEU A 158 6.99 -9.79 -13.12
CA LEU A 158 6.86 -8.75 -14.16
C LEU A 158 6.15 -9.28 -15.40
N ASP A 159 6.48 -10.51 -15.84
CA ASP A 159 5.81 -11.17 -16.95
C ASP A 159 4.32 -11.40 -16.66
N THR A 160 4.00 -11.85 -15.45
CA THR A 160 2.61 -12.06 -15.03
C THR A 160 1.82 -10.75 -15.04
N PHE A 161 2.43 -9.67 -14.57
CA PHE A 161 1.80 -8.35 -14.58
C PHE A 161 1.64 -7.80 -16.01
N ALA A 162 2.61 -8.03 -16.88
CA ALA A 162 2.51 -7.65 -18.29
C ALA A 162 1.34 -8.37 -19.01
N GLN A 163 1.08 -9.65 -18.68
CA GLN A 163 -0.03 -10.41 -19.24
C GLN A 163 -1.40 -9.78 -18.96
N ILE A 164 -1.56 -9.13 -17.81
CA ILE A 164 -2.82 -8.44 -17.45
C ILE A 164 -2.86 -6.97 -17.88
N GLY A 165 -1.82 -6.48 -18.56
CA GLY A 165 -1.74 -5.11 -19.08
C GLY A 165 -1.09 -4.09 -18.14
N ALA A 166 -0.36 -4.54 -17.11
CA ALA A 166 0.33 -3.64 -16.21
C ALA A 166 1.60 -3.03 -16.85
N THR A 167 1.94 -1.81 -16.46
CA THR A 167 3.21 -1.15 -16.81
C THR A 167 4.10 -1.04 -15.58
N VAL A 168 5.39 -1.37 -15.74
CA VAL A 168 6.39 -1.21 -14.68
C VAL A 168 7.05 0.15 -14.81
N PHE A 169 6.96 0.96 -13.77
CA PHE A 169 7.65 2.26 -13.68
C PHE A 169 9.07 2.08 -13.16
N ALA A 170 9.89 3.12 -13.37
CA ALA A 170 11.24 3.18 -12.81
C ALA A 170 11.19 3.11 -11.28
N ASN A 171 12.26 2.59 -10.67
CA ASN A 171 12.40 2.46 -9.22
C ASN A 171 12.69 3.83 -8.57
N ALA A 172 11.68 4.69 -8.56
CA ALA A 172 11.73 6.05 -8.05
C ALA A 172 10.37 6.43 -7.46
N CYS A 173 10.28 7.57 -6.77
CA CYS A 173 9.02 8.00 -6.16
C CYS A 173 7.88 8.23 -7.17
N GLY A 174 8.21 8.75 -8.37
CA GLY A 174 7.27 8.92 -9.48
C GLY A 174 5.94 9.58 -9.08
N PRO A 175 4.79 8.96 -9.41
CA PRO A 175 3.46 9.47 -9.06
C PRO A 175 3.25 9.76 -7.57
N CYS A 176 3.95 9.08 -6.66
CA CYS A 176 3.77 9.29 -5.21
C CYS A 176 4.11 10.73 -4.76
N ILE A 177 4.96 11.43 -5.53
CA ILE A 177 5.32 12.83 -5.28
C ILE A 177 4.89 13.79 -6.39
N GLY A 178 4.04 13.34 -7.32
CA GLY A 178 3.59 14.16 -8.45
C GLY A 178 4.57 14.21 -9.62
N MET A 179 5.64 13.40 -9.60
CA MET A 179 6.54 13.22 -10.75
C MET A 179 5.93 12.23 -11.74
N TRP A 180 4.78 12.60 -12.28
CA TRP A 180 4.05 11.80 -13.25
C TRP A 180 3.40 12.74 -14.28
N ASP A 181 3.89 12.66 -15.51
CA ASP A 181 3.29 13.35 -16.65
C ASP A 181 2.07 12.55 -17.13
N ARG A 182 1.00 12.63 -16.34
CA ARG A 182 -0.24 11.91 -16.63
C ARG A 182 -0.95 12.62 -17.78
N MET A 183 -0.96 11.98 -18.95
CA MET A 183 -1.67 12.47 -20.12
C MET A 183 -3.14 12.80 -19.80
N GLY A 184 -3.57 14.04 -20.06
CA GLY A 184 -4.93 14.50 -19.83
C GLY A 184 -5.16 15.15 -18.45
N ALA A 185 -4.20 15.08 -17.52
CA ALA A 185 -4.33 15.72 -16.21
C ALA A 185 -4.43 17.25 -16.30
N GLU A 186 -3.89 17.87 -17.36
CA GLU A 186 -3.97 19.30 -17.64
C GLU A 186 -5.41 19.79 -17.84
N LYS A 187 -6.33 18.91 -18.23
CA LYS A 187 -7.76 19.20 -18.40
C LYS A 187 -8.52 19.30 -17.09
N GLN A 188 -7.90 18.85 -15.99
CA GLN A 188 -8.46 18.85 -14.64
C GLN A 188 -9.82 18.15 -14.53
N GLU A 189 -10.01 17.05 -15.27
CA GLU A 189 -11.25 16.28 -15.24
C GLU A 189 -11.46 15.59 -13.88
N LYS A 190 -12.72 15.45 -13.47
CA LYS A 190 -13.08 14.64 -12.29
C LYS A 190 -12.83 13.17 -12.61
N ASN A 191 -11.95 12.54 -11.85
CA ASN A 191 -11.58 11.14 -12.05
C ASN A 191 -11.20 10.49 -10.72
N THR A 192 -11.10 9.16 -10.70
CA THR A 192 -10.68 8.40 -9.52
C THR A 192 -9.43 7.59 -9.82
N ILE A 193 -8.49 7.63 -8.88
CA ILE A 193 -7.32 6.74 -8.85
C ILE A 193 -7.25 6.03 -7.50
N VAL A 194 -6.68 4.83 -7.50
CA VAL A 194 -6.43 4.08 -6.26
C VAL A 194 -4.96 3.70 -6.23
N HIS A 195 -4.28 3.92 -5.11
CA HIS A 195 -2.85 3.66 -5.02
C HIS A 195 -2.38 3.14 -3.66
N SER A 196 -1.32 2.34 -3.64
CA SER A 196 -0.73 1.80 -2.41
C SER A 196 0.36 2.71 -1.82
N PHE A 197 0.16 4.02 -1.94
CA PHE A 197 1.03 5.03 -1.35
C PHE A 197 0.49 5.45 0.03
N ASN A 198 1.05 6.50 0.60
CA ASN A 198 0.65 7.02 1.91
C ASN A 198 -0.17 8.33 1.86
N ARG A 199 -0.01 9.15 0.81
CA ARG A 199 -0.63 10.50 0.73
C ARG A 199 -1.52 10.65 -0.49
N ASN A 200 -2.71 11.19 -0.27
CA ASN A 200 -3.75 11.45 -1.26
C ASN A 200 -4.29 12.89 -1.22
N PHE A 201 -3.49 13.85 -0.75
CA PHE A 201 -3.87 15.26 -0.80
C PHE A 201 -4.17 15.71 -2.24
N ALA A 202 -5.08 16.67 -2.40
CA ALA A 202 -5.43 17.21 -3.71
C ALA A 202 -4.18 17.63 -4.50
N LYS A 203 -4.16 17.33 -5.82
CA LYS A 203 -3.04 17.57 -6.75
C LYS A 203 -1.76 16.77 -6.51
N ARG A 204 -1.68 15.94 -5.47
CA ARG A 204 -0.42 15.27 -5.09
C ARG A 204 0.11 14.34 -6.17
N ALA A 205 -0.75 13.54 -6.78
CA ALA A 205 -0.32 12.45 -7.66
C ALA A 205 0.01 12.90 -9.09
N ASP A 206 -0.76 13.83 -9.63
CA ASP A 206 -0.77 14.20 -11.06
C ASP A 206 -0.98 15.71 -11.30
N GLY A 207 -0.97 16.55 -10.25
CA GLY A 207 -1.23 17.98 -10.35
C GLY A 207 -2.70 18.39 -10.54
N ASN A 208 -3.62 17.43 -10.74
CA ASN A 208 -5.04 17.71 -10.96
C ASN A 208 -5.80 17.83 -9.61
N PRO A 209 -6.46 18.98 -9.31
CA PRO A 209 -7.24 19.13 -8.08
C PRO A 209 -8.50 18.27 -8.03
N ASN A 210 -8.98 17.80 -9.17
CA ASN A 210 -10.21 17.03 -9.32
C ASN A 210 -9.96 15.51 -9.40
N THR A 211 -8.74 15.06 -9.13
CA THR A 211 -8.42 13.63 -8.98
C THR A 211 -8.77 13.19 -7.56
N TYR A 212 -9.70 12.23 -7.46
CA TYR A 212 -10.15 11.61 -6.21
C TYR A 212 -9.23 10.41 -5.94
N ALA A 213 -8.27 10.59 -5.03
CA ALA A 213 -7.23 9.61 -4.78
C ALA A 213 -7.51 8.79 -3.51
N PHE A 214 -7.55 7.48 -3.64
CA PHE A 214 -7.74 6.57 -2.52
C PHE A 214 -6.47 5.78 -2.22
N VAL A 215 -6.06 5.74 -0.95
CA VAL A 215 -4.96 4.87 -0.50
C VAL A 215 -5.50 3.52 -0.03
N ALA A 216 -4.83 2.43 -0.41
CA ALA A 216 -5.23 1.07 -0.06
C ALA A 216 -4.04 0.10 -0.08
N SER A 217 -4.22 -1.13 0.39
CA SER A 217 -3.19 -2.17 0.25
C SER A 217 -2.96 -2.54 -1.23
N PRO A 218 -1.77 -3.01 -1.63
CA PRO A 218 -1.45 -3.27 -3.03
C PRO A 218 -2.35 -4.35 -3.66
N GLU A 219 -2.74 -5.38 -2.91
CA GLU A 219 -3.71 -6.38 -3.37
C GLU A 219 -5.11 -5.79 -3.60
N LEU A 220 -5.55 -4.84 -2.76
CA LEU A 220 -6.85 -4.18 -2.95
C LEU A 220 -6.82 -3.23 -4.14
N VAL A 221 -5.75 -2.46 -4.32
CA VAL A 221 -5.53 -1.64 -5.53
C VAL A 221 -5.59 -2.51 -6.78
N THR A 222 -4.94 -3.68 -6.74
CA THR A 222 -4.93 -4.63 -7.85
C THR A 222 -6.34 -5.12 -8.16
N ALA A 223 -7.10 -5.56 -7.15
CA ALA A 223 -8.49 -5.98 -7.32
C ALA A 223 -9.38 -4.89 -7.95
N LEU A 224 -9.23 -3.64 -7.49
CA LEU A 224 -10.00 -2.51 -8.01
C LEU A 224 -9.57 -2.09 -9.40
N ALA A 225 -8.29 -2.20 -9.76
CA ALA A 225 -7.80 -1.97 -11.11
C ALA A 225 -8.33 -3.03 -12.10
N ILE A 226 -8.41 -4.29 -11.66
CA ILE A 226 -9.06 -5.37 -12.41
C ILE A 226 -10.54 -5.06 -12.64
N ALA A 227 -11.25 -4.65 -11.59
CA ALA A 227 -12.68 -4.36 -11.65
C ALA A 227 -13.04 -3.06 -12.40
N GLY A 228 -12.13 -2.06 -12.38
CA GLY A 228 -12.35 -0.72 -12.95
C GLY A 228 -13.38 0.12 -12.19
N ASP A 229 -13.76 -0.29 -10.98
CA ASP A 229 -14.85 0.29 -10.20
C ASP A 229 -14.50 0.30 -8.71
N LEU A 230 -14.55 1.48 -8.09
CA LEU A 230 -14.27 1.73 -6.68
C LEU A 230 -15.25 0.99 -5.76
N THR A 231 -16.43 0.64 -6.27
CA THR A 231 -17.50 -0.03 -5.51
C THR A 231 -17.38 -1.55 -5.51
N PHE A 232 -16.40 -2.13 -6.22
CA PHE A 232 -16.16 -3.56 -6.22
C PHE A 232 -15.55 -4.03 -4.89
N ASN A 233 -16.22 -4.97 -4.22
CA ASN A 233 -15.71 -5.58 -2.99
C ASN A 233 -15.16 -6.99 -3.31
N PRO A 234 -13.84 -7.24 -3.22
CA PRO A 234 -13.25 -8.54 -3.51
C PRO A 234 -13.54 -9.63 -2.47
N ILE A 235 -14.20 -9.31 -1.35
CA ILE A 235 -14.51 -10.25 -0.27
C ILE A 235 -15.85 -10.98 -0.52
N THR A 236 -16.69 -10.47 -1.41
CA THR A 236 -18.03 -10.98 -1.72
C THR A 236 -18.14 -11.43 -3.18
#